data_AF-A0A7V8LRQ6-F1
#
_entry.id   AF-A0A7V8LRQ6-F1
#
_cell.length_a   1.000
_cell.length_b   1.000
_cell.length_c   1.000
_cell.angle_alpha   90.00
_cell.angle_beta   90.00
_cell.angle_gamma   90.00
#
_symmetry.space_group_name_H-M   'P 1'
#
loop_
_entity.id
_entity.type
_entity.pdbx_description
1 polymer ?
#
loop_
_entity_poly.entity_id
_entity_poly.type
_entity_poly.pdbx_seq_one_letter_code
_entity_poly.pdbx_strand_id
1 'polypeptide(L)'
;MSAPTIARYIDATPVRQHLEKLLAIGWTINAVADANGSPGRLNASLRRILRGQQRTCAPLTRDLVMWMDPELPPETGKPFARKWSEYQFIGVPDHEAARRMGITYVSMVEMLTRNGFGRSELLIELAREEREKAKTAA
;
A
#
# COMPACT_ATOMS: atom_id res chain seq x y z
N MET A 1 35.83 22.86 -20.12
CA MET A 1 35.08 22.50 -18.90
C MET A 1 34.00 21.51 -19.31
N SER A 2 34.17 20.23 -19.00
CA SER A 2 33.18 19.19 -19.32
C SER A 2 31.97 19.37 -18.41
N ALA A 3 30.78 19.51 -18.98
CA ALA A 3 29.54 19.58 -18.23
C ALA A 3 29.39 18.30 -17.37
N PRO A 4 29.01 18.39 -16.09
CA PRO A 4 28.82 17.21 -15.27
C PRO A 4 27.73 16.34 -15.90
N THR A 5 28.10 15.14 -16.34
CA THR A 5 27.14 14.16 -16.85
C THR A 5 26.28 13.72 -15.67
N ILE A 6 25.07 14.27 -15.56
CA ILE A 6 24.09 13.85 -14.55
C ILE A 6 23.94 12.34 -14.70
N ALA A 7 24.22 11.59 -13.63
CA ALA A 7 24.12 10.15 -13.63
C ALA A 7 22.72 9.74 -14.10
N ARG A 8 22.66 8.98 -15.21
CA ARG A 8 21.40 8.60 -15.87
C ARG A 8 20.50 7.77 -14.94
N TYR A 9 21.10 7.07 -13.98
CA TYR A 9 20.43 6.26 -12.97
C TYR A 9 21.21 6.31 -11.65
N ILE A 10 20.50 6.17 -10.54
CA ILE A 10 21.02 6.15 -9.17
C ILE A 10 20.54 4.91 -8.43
N ASP A 11 21.14 4.59 -7.28
CA ASP A 11 20.72 3.47 -6.45
C ASP A 11 19.25 3.61 -5.99
N ALA A 12 18.47 2.55 -6.20
CA ALA A 12 17.06 2.50 -5.82
C ALA A 12 16.83 2.02 -4.38
N THR A 13 17.89 1.62 -3.66
CA THR A 13 17.78 1.10 -2.29
C THR A 13 17.12 2.08 -1.31
N PRO A 14 17.46 3.39 -1.29
CA PRO A 14 16.79 4.36 -0.41
C PRO A 14 15.29 4.50 -0.74
N VAL A 15 14.95 4.44 -2.03
CA VAL A 15 13.55 4.51 -2.49
C VAL A 15 12.77 3.29 -2.03
N ARG A 16 13.36 2.09 -2.09
CA ARG A 16 12.73 0.87 -1.58
C ARG A 16 12.45 0.97 -0.08
N GLN A 17 13.45 1.35 0.71
CA GLN A 17 13.31 1.49 2.17
C GLN A 17 12.23 2.52 2.53
N HIS A 18 12.15 3.62 1.79
CA HIS A 18 11.12 4.63 2.02
C HIS A 18 9.72 4.15 1.64
N LEU A 19 9.59 3.43 0.51
CA LEU A 19 8.33 2.80 0.12
C LEU A 19 7.85 1.81 1.18
N GLU A 20 8.74 1.00 1.75
CA GLU A 20 8.40 0.07 2.84
C GLU A 20 7.83 0.80 4.06
N LYS A 21 8.39 1.96 4.43
CA LYS A 21 7.86 2.81 5.50
C LYS A 21 6.47 3.37 5.17
N LEU A 22 6.29 3.90 3.96
CA LEU A 22 4.98 4.42 3.53
C LEU A 22 3.91 3.32 3.53
N LEU A 23 4.25 2.12 3.03
CA LEU A 23 3.36 0.96 3.05
C LEU A 23 3.03 0.50 4.47
N ALA A 24 4.00 0.55 5.39
CA ALA A 24 3.78 0.23 6.81
C ALA A 24 2.77 1.18 7.48
N ILE A 25 2.69 2.43 7.00
CA ILE A 25 1.77 3.48 7.47
C ILE A 25 0.43 3.44 6.70
N GLY A 26 0.27 2.48 5.78
CA GLY A 26 -0.98 2.26 5.05
C GLY A 26 -1.10 3.03 3.74
N TRP A 27 -0.03 3.64 3.24
CA TRP A 27 -0.03 4.13 1.86
C TRP A 27 -0.12 2.96 0.88
N THR A 28 -0.75 3.18 -0.27
CA THR A 28 -0.70 2.24 -1.39
C THR A 28 0.25 2.77 -2.46
N ILE A 29 0.83 1.89 -3.28
CA ILE A 29 1.64 2.30 -4.44
C ILE A 29 0.84 3.18 -5.41
N ASN A 30 -0.47 2.95 -5.51
CA ASN A 30 -1.36 3.81 -6.30
C ASN A 30 -1.43 5.21 -5.68
N ALA A 31 -1.70 5.32 -4.38
CA ALA A 31 -1.75 6.61 -3.69
C ALA A 31 -0.42 7.38 -3.77
N VAL A 32 0.71 6.68 -3.65
CA VAL A 32 2.04 7.27 -3.86
C VAL A 32 2.20 7.81 -5.28
N ALA A 33 1.75 7.07 -6.29
CA ALA A 33 1.84 7.49 -7.68
C ALA A 33 0.85 8.63 -8.03
N ASP A 34 -0.34 8.61 -7.43
CA ASP A 34 -1.40 9.61 -7.56
C ASP A 34 -0.99 10.94 -6.92
N ALA A 35 -0.39 10.90 -5.72
CA ALA A 35 0.16 12.08 -5.03
C ALA A 35 1.25 12.79 -5.83
N ASN A 36 1.89 12.09 -6.76
CA ASN A 36 2.93 12.58 -7.65
C ASN A 36 2.43 12.97 -9.05
N GLY A 37 1.12 12.93 -9.31
CA GLY A 37 0.52 13.33 -10.58
C GLY A 37 0.90 12.48 -11.80
N SER A 38 1.58 11.34 -11.61
CA SER A 38 2.10 10.49 -12.70
C SER A 38 1.77 8.99 -12.50
N PRO A 39 0.48 8.62 -12.45
CA PRO A 39 0.05 7.33 -11.92
C PRO A 39 0.53 6.11 -12.70
N GLY A 40 0.60 6.16 -14.04
CA GLY A 40 0.88 4.97 -14.86
C GLY A 40 2.33 4.48 -14.79
N ARG A 41 3.28 5.30 -15.24
CA ARG A 41 4.70 4.91 -15.34
C ARG A 41 5.41 4.83 -13.98
N LEU A 42 5.03 5.70 -13.04
CA LEU A 42 5.62 5.69 -11.72
C LEU A 42 5.24 4.40 -10.99
N ASN A 43 3.97 4.03 -10.99
CA ASN A 43 3.48 2.81 -10.32
C ASN A 43 4.18 1.54 -10.77
N ALA A 44 4.32 1.33 -12.09
CA ALA A 44 5.05 0.18 -12.63
C ALA A 44 6.51 0.14 -12.15
N SER A 45 7.16 1.30 -12.07
CA SER A 45 8.54 1.43 -11.59
C SER A 45 8.64 1.17 -10.09
N LEU A 46 7.75 1.74 -9.28
CA LEU A 46 7.70 1.54 -7.83
C LEU A 46 7.48 0.07 -7.47
N ARG A 47 6.58 -0.64 -8.17
CA ARG A 47 6.38 -2.09 -7.99
C ARG A 47 7.64 -2.89 -8.27
N ARG A 48 8.40 -2.55 -9.31
CA ARG A 48 9.66 -3.23 -9.65
C ARG A 48 10.77 -2.95 -8.64
N ILE A 49 10.85 -1.71 -8.15
CA ILE A 49 11.81 -1.30 -7.11
C ILE A 49 11.53 -2.05 -5.80
N LEU A 50 10.25 -2.10 -5.38
CA LEU A 50 9.82 -2.78 -4.16
C LEU A 50 10.12 -4.29 -4.22
N ARG A 51 9.87 -4.94 -5.36
CA ARG A 51 10.17 -6.37 -5.58
C ARG A 51 11.67 -6.67 -5.74
N GLY A 52 12.54 -5.68 -5.66
CA GLY A 52 13.98 -5.86 -5.88
C GLY A 52 14.41 -6.13 -7.32
N GLN A 53 13.47 -6.10 -8.28
CA GLN A 53 13.71 -6.34 -9.71
C GLN A 53 14.41 -5.16 -10.39
N GLN A 54 14.43 -4.01 -9.74
CA GLN A 54 15.09 -2.80 -10.20
C GLN A 54 16.05 -2.29 -9.12
N ARG A 55 17.36 -2.38 -9.40
CA ARG A 55 18.44 -1.95 -8.50
C ARG A 55 18.77 -0.47 -8.63
N THR A 56 18.40 0.13 -9.76
CA THR A 56 18.67 1.54 -10.05
C THR A 56 17.43 2.26 -10.58
N CYS A 57 17.20 3.51 -10.18
CA CYS A 57 16.07 4.33 -10.63
C CYS A 57 16.55 5.67 -11.20
N ALA A 58 15.66 6.39 -11.90
CA ALA A 58 15.97 7.75 -12.35
C ALA A 58 16.00 8.70 -11.14
N PRO A 59 16.85 9.75 -11.13
CA PRO A 59 16.88 10.75 -10.06
C PRO A 59 15.49 11.32 -9.74
N LEU A 60 14.70 11.65 -10.77
CA LEU A 60 13.32 12.11 -10.63
C LEU A 60 12.43 11.13 -9.84
N THR A 61 12.58 9.81 -10.05
CA THR A 61 11.80 8.80 -9.30
C THR A 61 12.15 8.82 -7.82
N ARG A 62 13.43 9.02 -7.47
CA ARG A 62 13.83 9.18 -6.08
C ARG A 62 13.22 10.45 -5.51
N ASP A 63 13.37 11.58 -6.21
CA ASP A 63 12.90 12.87 -5.70
C ASP A 63 11.40 12.82 -5.42
N LEU A 64 10.60 12.28 -6.36
CA LEU A 64 9.14 12.07 -6.25
C LEU A 64 8.70 11.17 -5.07
N VAL A 65 9.53 10.23 -4.63
CA VAL A 65 9.16 9.33 -3.52
C VAL A 65 9.69 9.87 -2.20
N MET A 66 10.89 10.45 -2.21
CA MET A 66 11.58 10.88 -1.00
C MET A 66 11.08 12.22 -0.46
N TRP A 67 10.38 13.05 -1.25
CA TRP A 67 9.72 14.27 -0.72
C TRP A 67 8.50 13.95 0.15
N MET A 68 7.94 12.75 0.02
CA MET A 68 6.75 12.35 0.76
C MET A 68 7.14 12.03 2.19
N ASP A 69 6.65 12.80 3.15
CA ASP A 69 6.84 12.50 4.57
C ASP A 69 5.95 11.32 4.98
N PRO A 70 6.37 10.47 5.94
CA PRO A 70 5.58 9.38 6.47
C PRO A 70 4.51 9.91 7.43
N GLU A 71 3.62 10.77 6.93
CA GLU A 71 2.39 11.17 7.59
C GLU A 71 1.21 10.35 7.02
N LEU A 72 0.04 10.47 7.66
CA LEU A 72 -1.18 9.76 7.24
C LEU A 72 -1.41 9.93 5.73
N PRO A 73 -1.85 8.87 5.03
CA PRO A 73 -2.10 8.96 3.60
C PRO A 73 -3.09 10.09 3.29
N PRO A 74 -2.95 10.77 2.13
CA PRO A 74 -3.78 11.91 1.78
C PRO A 74 -5.21 11.43 1.60
N GLU A 75 -6.18 12.33 1.75
CA GLU A 75 -7.62 12.02 1.61
C GLU A 75 -8.02 11.52 0.21
N THR A 76 -7.07 11.41 -0.72
CA THR A 76 -7.26 10.94 -2.09
C THR A 76 -7.19 9.40 -2.15
N GLY A 77 -8.35 8.76 -1.98
CA GLY A 77 -8.44 7.30 -2.12
C GLY A 77 -9.87 6.75 -2.09
N LYS A 78 -10.01 5.46 -2.40
CA LYS A 78 -11.28 4.73 -2.23
C LYS A 78 -11.63 4.73 -0.73
N PRO A 79 -12.91 4.96 -0.35
CA PRO A 79 -13.32 5.09 1.06
C PRO A 79 -12.84 3.95 1.98
N PHE A 80 -12.84 2.71 1.47
CA PHE A 80 -12.32 1.56 2.21
C PHE A 80 -10.83 1.67 2.52
N ALA A 81 -10.00 1.98 1.51
CA ALA A 81 -8.55 2.02 1.66
C ALA A 81 -8.15 3.10 2.67
N ARG A 82 -8.80 4.27 2.62
CA ARG A 82 -8.63 5.34 3.61
C ARG A 82 -8.89 4.83 5.03
N LYS A 83 -10.10 4.31 5.27
CA LYS A 83 -10.52 3.89 6.61
C LYS A 83 -9.66 2.73 7.13
N TRP A 84 -9.21 1.85 6.24
CA TRP A 84 -8.28 0.77 6.59
C TRP A 84 -6.92 1.31 7.03
N SER A 85 -6.33 2.24 6.27
CA SER A 85 -5.04 2.85 6.61
C SER A 85 -5.11 3.61 7.94
N GLU A 86 -6.22 4.28 8.24
CA GLU A 86 -6.46 4.92 9.55
C GLU A 86 -6.42 3.88 10.69
N TYR A 87 -7.10 2.74 10.54
CA TYR A 87 -7.07 1.66 11.53
C TYR A 87 -5.67 1.04 11.68
N GLN A 88 -4.97 0.83 10.58
CA GLN A 88 -3.61 0.30 10.60
C GLN A 88 -2.66 1.26 11.32
N PHE A 89 -2.80 2.57 11.09
CA PHE A 89 -2.01 3.60 11.75
C PHE A 89 -2.19 3.61 13.28
N ILE A 90 -3.42 3.43 13.75
CA ILE A 90 -3.72 3.33 15.20
C ILE A 90 -3.55 1.91 15.76
N GLY A 91 -2.98 0.97 14.98
CA GLY A 91 -2.66 -0.38 15.43
C GLY A 91 -3.87 -1.31 15.61
N VAL A 92 -5.02 -0.99 15.00
CA VAL A 92 -6.21 -1.85 15.07
C VAL A 92 -6.04 -3.05 14.13
N PRO A 93 -6.17 -4.28 14.65
CA PRO A 93 -6.05 -5.48 13.82
C PRO A 93 -7.22 -5.62 12.84
N ASP A 94 -7.00 -6.30 11.73
CA ASP A 94 -7.92 -6.37 10.59
C ASP A 94 -9.32 -6.94 10.90
N HIS A 95 -9.42 -7.97 11.73
CA HIS A 95 -10.70 -8.52 12.19
C HIS A 95 -11.47 -7.55 13.09
N GLU A 96 -10.77 -6.75 13.90
CA GLU A 96 -11.41 -5.70 14.71
C GLU A 96 -11.82 -4.52 13.84
N ALA A 97 -10.98 -4.15 12.86
CA ALA A 97 -11.32 -3.15 11.86
C ALA A 97 -12.58 -3.56 11.08
N ALA A 98 -12.73 -4.83 10.67
CA ALA A 98 -13.95 -5.33 10.02
C ALA A 98 -15.20 -5.06 10.87
N ARG A 99 -15.14 -5.39 12.17
CA ARG A 99 -16.22 -5.12 13.14
C ARG A 99 -16.52 -3.63 13.26
N ARG A 100 -15.50 -2.79 13.42
CA ARG A 100 -15.65 -1.33 13.55
C ARG A 100 -16.14 -0.66 12.25
N MET A 101 -15.83 -1.27 11.10
CA MET A 101 -16.33 -0.84 9.79
C MET A 101 -17.77 -1.31 9.52
N GLY A 102 -18.30 -2.26 10.29
CA GLY A 102 -19.62 -2.82 10.07
C GLY A 102 -19.72 -3.71 8.83
N ILE A 103 -18.63 -4.37 8.45
CA ILE A 103 -18.59 -5.30 7.31
C ILE A 103 -18.27 -6.72 7.80
N THR A 104 -18.65 -7.72 7.01
CA THR A 104 -18.33 -9.13 7.30
C THR A 104 -16.83 -9.38 7.18
N TYR A 105 -16.33 -10.42 7.85
CA TYR A 105 -14.93 -10.83 7.70
C TYR A 105 -14.63 -11.26 6.27
N VAL A 106 -15.59 -11.91 5.60
CA VAL A 106 -15.51 -12.24 4.17
C VAL A 106 -15.29 -10.99 3.31
N SER A 107 -16.11 -9.96 3.49
CA SER A 107 -15.99 -8.71 2.74
C SER A 107 -14.67 -7.99 3.06
N MET A 108 -14.21 -8.02 4.31
CA MET A 108 -12.91 -7.46 4.69
C MET A 108 -11.77 -8.15 3.95
N VAL A 109 -11.75 -9.50 3.91
CA VAL A 109 -10.73 -10.28 3.18
C VAL A 109 -10.69 -9.91 1.69
N GLU A 110 -11.86 -9.81 1.06
CA GLU A 110 -11.97 -9.45 -0.36
C GLU A 110 -11.49 -8.03 -0.63
N MET A 111 -11.88 -7.07 0.23
CA MET A 111 -11.48 -5.68 0.10
C MET A 111 -9.98 -5.49 0.33
N LEU A 112 -9.37 -6.16 1.32
CA LEU A 112 -7.91 -6.14 1.53
C LEU A 112 -7.18 -6.69 0.30
N THR A 113 -7.61 -7.84 -0.20
CA THR A 113 -7.03 -8.48 -1.39
C THR A 113 -7.14 -7.57 -2.62
N ARG A 114 -8.31 -6.98 -2.86
CA ARG A 114 -8.59 -6.11 -4.02
C ARG A 114 -7.75 -4.83 -4.02
N ASN A 115 -7.41 -4.32 -2.84
CA ASN A 115 -6.58 -3.13 -2.68
C ASN A 115 -5.10 -3.45 -2.48
N GLY A 116 -4.71 -4.73 -2.47
CA GLY A 116 -3.32 -5.17 -2.39
C GLY A 116 -2.73 -5.11 -0.97
N PHE A 117 -3.57 -5.09 0.06
CA PHE A 117 -3.15 -5.13 1.46
C PHE A 117 -2.96 -6.57 1.95
N GLY A 118 -2.09 -6.73 2.95
CA GLY A 118 -1.96 -7.99 3.69
C GLY A 118 -3.20 -8.26 4.56
N ARG A 119 -3.38 -9.52 4.95
CA ARG A 119 -4.47 -10.01 5.80
C ARG A 119 -3.91 -11.02 6.80
N SER A 120 -4.42 -11.01 8.02
CA SER A 120 -4.03 -11.92 9.09
C SER A 120 -4.67 -13.29 8.92
N GLU A 121 -4.00 -14.33 9.43
CA GLU A 121 -4.57 -15.69 9.48
C GLU A 121 -5.88 -15.73 10.27
N LEU A 122 -5.96 -15.00 11.39
CA LEU A 122 -7.17 -14.92 12.19
C LEU A 122 -8.36 -14.37 11.41
N LEU A 123 -8.17 -13.33 10.59
CA LEU A 123 -9.24 -12.81 9.73
C LEU A 123 -9.69 -13.86 8.70
N ILE A 124 -8.76 -14.63 8.14
CA ILE A 124 -9.07 -15.70 7.18
C ILE A 124 -9.88 -16.82 7.84
N GLU A 125 -9.51 -17.23 9.04
CA GLU A 125 -10.23 -18.23 9.84
C GLU A 125 -11.65 -17.77 10.16
N LEU A 126 -11.81 -16.56 10.67
CA LEU A 126 -13.13 -15.98 10.99
C LEU A 126 -14.03 -15.86 9.76
N ALA A 127 -13.47 -15.46 8.61
CA ALA A 127 -14.20 -15.41 7.34
C ALA A 127 -14.63 -16.80 6.86
N ARG A 128 -13.83 -17.85 7.13
CA ARG A 128 -14.19 -19.23 6.83
C ARG A 128 -15.36 -19.69 7.70
N GLU A 129 -15.30 -19.42 9.01
CA GLU A 129 -16.40 -19.73 9.93
C GLU A 129 -17.72 -19.05 9.55
N GLU A 130 -17.68 -17.78 9.17
CA GLU A 130 -18.87 -17.05 8.67
C GLU A 130 -19.49 -17.74 7.45
N ARG A 131 -18.65 -18.17 6.49
CA ARG A 131 -19.12 -18.87 5.29
C ARG A 131 -19.76 -20.22 5.62
N GLU A 132 -19.16 -20.99 6.53
CA GLU A 132 -19.74 -22.28 6.92
C GLU A 132 -21.07 -22.10 7.66
N LYS A 133 -21.17 -21.10 8.57
CA LYS A 133 -22.43 -20.77 9.24
C LYS A 133 -23.53 -20.36 8.26
N ALA A 134 -23.18 -19.53 7.26
CA ALA A 134 -24.12 -19.11 6.23
C ALA A 134 -24.62 -20.27 5.37
N LYS A 135 -23.77 -21.27 5.07
CA LYS A 135 -24.17 -22.49 4.35
C LYS A 135 -25.12 -23.37 5.16
N THR A 136 -24.90 -23.49 6.47
CA THR A 136 -25.78 -24.30 7.34
C THR A 136 -27.13 -23.63 7.62
N ALA A 137 -27.21 -22.31 7.44
CA ALA A 137 -28.43 -21.53 7.65
C ALA A 137 -29.31 -21.38 6.39
N ALA A 138 -28.82 -21.83 5.24
CA ALA A 138 -29.51 -21.83 3.94
C ALA A 138 -30.13 -23.20 3.65
#